data_AF-A0A8H6NY38-F1
#
_entry.id   AF-A0A8H6NY38-F1
#
_cell.length_a   1.000
_cell.length_b   1.000
_cell.length_c   1.000
_cell.angle_alpha   90.00
_cell.angle_beta   90.00
_cell.angle_gamma   90.00
#
_symmetry.space_group_name_H-M   'P 1'
#
loop_
_entity.id
_entity.type
_entity.pdbx_description
1 polymer ?
#
loop_
_entity_poly.entity_id
_entity_poly.type
_entity_poly.pdbx_seq_one_letter_code
_entity_poly.pdbx_strand_id
1 'polypeptide(L)'
;MEEAEFVDVEVRMEKWPVGPWPTDSKQKELGRWTRSAIIRGIEGLSLAVFTRLLGWTKEETLVLCAKVRAEAKRKDIRNYFPVYSVWGRKPEPPASP
;
A
#
# COMPACT_ATOMS: atom_id res chain seq x y z
N MET A 1 -2.66 19.34 1.66
CA MET A 1 -3.84 19.67 0.83
C MET A 1 -4.51 20.93 1.33
N GLU A 2 -4.75 21.03 2.64
CA GLU A 2 -5.27 22.25 3.26
C GLU A 2 -4.31 23.45 3.09
N GLU A 3 -3.01 23.26 3.32
CA GLU A 3 -1.98 24.28 3.06
C GLU A 3 -1.87 24.70 1.57
N ALA A 4 -2.41 23.88 0.66
CA ALA A 4 -2.45 24.16 -0.76
C ALA A 4 -3.81 24.71 -1.21
N GLU A 5 -4.63 25.20 -0.26
CA GLU A 5 -5.93 25.86 -0.47
C GLU A 5 -7.00 25.00 -1.16
N PHE A 6 -6.86 23.66 -1.12
CA PHE A 6 -7.93 22.78 -1.56
C PHE A 6 -9.10 22.83 -0.57
N VAL A 7 -10.32 22.89 -1.11
CA VAL A 7 -11.57 22.84 -0.35
C VAL A 7 -12.17 21.44 -0.38
N ASP A 8 -13.12 21.15 0.51
CA ASP A 8 -13.81 19.86 0.59
C ASP A 8 -12.85 18.67 0.68
N VAL A 9 -11.81 18.79 1.52
CA VAL A 9 -10.80 17.73 1.68
C VAL A 9 -11.39 16.55 2.45
N GLU A 10 -11.36 15.38 1.84
CA GLU A 10 -11.81 14.13 2.44
C GLU A 10 -10.65 13.15 2.58
N VAL A 11 -10.60 12.48 3.73
CA VAL A 11 -9.66 11.38 4.02
C VAL A 11 -10.49 10.11 4.18
N ARG A 12 -10.23 9.11 3.34
CA ARG A 12 -10.81 7.77 3.47
C ARG A 12 -9.72 6.75 3.72
N MET A 13 -9.81 6.07 4.87
CA MET A 13 -8.96 4.92 5.17
C MET A 13 -9.68 3.63 4.78
N GLU A 14 -9.01 2.80 3.99
CA GLU A 14 -9.47 1.47 3.63
C GLU A 14 -8.47 0.40 4.06
N LYS A 15 -8.99 -0.77 4.41
CA LYS A 15 -8.16 -1.95 4.67
C LYS A 15 -7.95 -2.69 3.37
N TRP A 16 -6.71 -2.75 2.90
CA TRP A 16 -6.33 -3.52 1.71
C TRP A 16 -5.82 -4.90 2.13
N PRO A 17 -6.64 -5.96 2.00
CA PRO A 17 -6.28 -7.29 2.45
C PRO A 17 -5.09 -7.84 1.65
N VAL A 18 -4.33 -8.72 2.26
CA VAL A 18 -3.30 -9.52 1.58
C VAL A 18 -3.78 -10.97 1.51
N GLY A 19 -4.28 -11.36 0.34
CA GLY A 19 -4.85 -12.68 0.08
C GLY A 19 -6.37 -12.76 0.23
N PRO A 20 -6.97 -13.90 -0.14
CA PRO A 20 -8.41 -14.04 -0.33
C PRO A 20 -9.17 -14.42 0.96
N TRP A 21 -8.78 -13.87 2.11
CA TRP A 21 -9.45 -14.13 3.39
C TRP A 21 -10.74 -13.33 3.66
N PRO A 22 -11.01 -12.15 3.05
CA PRO A 22 -12.28 -11.46 3.24
C PRO A 22 -13.47 -12.26 2.69
N THR A 23 -14.65 -12.04 3.26
CA THR A 23 -15.92 -12.62 2.79
C THR A 23 -16.48 -11.86 1.60
N ASP A 24 -16.36 -10.53 1.60
CA ASP A 24 -16.78 -9.66 0.50
C ASP A 24 -16.01 -9.98 -0.80
N SER A 25 -16.74 -10.06 -1.92
CA SER A 25 -16.19 -10.49 -3.21
C SER A 25 -15.17 -9.50 -3.77
N LYS A 26 -15.43 -8.20 -3.65
CA LYS A 26 -14.52 -7.13 -4.10
C LYS A 26 -13.25 -7.11 -3.26
N GLN A 27 -13.37 -7.19 -1.94
CA GLN A 27 -12.22 -7.25 -1.04
C GLN A 27 -11.39 -8.52 -1.25
N LYS A 28 -12.04 -9.66 -1.54
CA LYS A 28 -11.33 -10.90 -1.87
C LYS A 28 -10.53 -10.77 -3.18
N GLU A 29 -11.08 -10.08 -4.18
CA GLU A 29 -10.38 -9.78 -5.42
C GLU A 29 -9.20 -8.84 -5.20
N LEU A 30 -9.44 -7.71 -4.52
CA LEU A 30 -8.39 -6.78 -4.11
C LEU A 30 -7.25 -7.52 -3.39
N GLY A 31 -7.58 -8.41 -2.46
CA GLY A 31 -6.59 -9.19 -1.73
C GLY A 31 -5.75 -10.12 -2.60
N ARG A 32 -6.30 -10.68 -3.68
CA ARG A 32 -5.53 -11.46 -4.67
C ARG A 32 -4.53 -10.55 -5.39
N TRP A 33 -4.96 -9.36 -5.80
CA TRP A 33 -4.11 -8.38 -6.46
C TRP A 33 -2.99 -7.88 -5.55
N THR A 34 -3.32 -7.48 -4.32
CA THR A 34 -2.34 -7.02 -3.32
C THR A 34 -1.31 -8.11 -3.02
N ARG A 35 -1.73 -9.37 -2.86
CA ARG A 35 -0.80 -10.49 -2.66
C ARG A 35 0.13 -10.69 -3.87
N SER A 36 -0.40 -10.60 -5.09
CA SER A 36 0.41 -10.68 -6.32
C SER A 36 1.44 -9.56 -6.40
N ALA A 37 1.03 -8.33 -6.06
CA ALA A 37 1.90 -7.15 -6.03
C ALA A 37 3.05 -7.32 -5.04
N ILE A 38 2.79 -7.80 -3.81
CA ILE A 38 3.85 -8.07 -2.82
C ILE A 38 4.82 -9.13 -3.35
N ILE A 39 4.31 -10.24 -3.86
CA ILE A 39 5.15 -11.37 -4.31
C ILE A 39 6.12 -10.92 -5.42
N ARG A 40 5.67 -10.06 -6.33
CA ARG A 40 6.45 -9.59 -7.48
C ARG A 40 7.31 -8.36 -7.17
N GLY A 41 6.84 -7.48 -6.28
CA GLY A 41 7.41 -6.15 -6.09
C GLY A 41 8.28 -5.95 -4.86
N ILE A 42 8.22 -6.85 -3.86
CA ILE A 42 8.86 -6.59 -2.56
C ILE A 42 10.38 -6.37 -2.64
N GLU A 43 11.08 -7.06 -3.55
CA GLU A 43 12.53 -6.88 -3.73
C GLU A 43 12.86 -5.50 -4.31
N GLY A 44 12.11 -5.05 -5.32
CA GLY A 44 12.33 -3.74 -5.94
C GLY A 44 12.12 -2.59 -4.95
N LEU A 45 11.14 -2.72 -4.05
CA LEU A 45 10.87 -1.74 -2.99
C LEU A 45 11.93 -1.77 -1.89
N SER A 46 12.49 -2.95 -1.58
CA SER A 46 13.36 -3.13 -0.41
C SER A 46 14.84 -2.90 -0.73
N LEU A 47 15.33 -3.33 -1.89
CA LEU A 47 16.77 -3.34 -2.16
C LEU A 47 17.43 -1.98 -2.02
N ALA A 48 16.85 -0.92 -2.59
CA ALA A 48 17.45 0.41 -2.52
C ALA A 48 17.44 0.97 -1.09
N VAL A 49 16.33 0.82 -0.36
CA VAL A 49 16.18 1.34 1.00
C VAL A 49 17.14 0.62 1.95
N PHE A 50 17.12 -0.71 1.95
CA PHE A 50 17.89 -1.50 2.90
C PHE A 50 19.40 -1.43 2.65
N THR A 51 19.83 -1.46 1.38
CA THR A 51 21.27 -1.46 1.08
C THR A 51 21.90 -0.07 1.10
N ARG A 52 21.21 0.97 0.63
CA ARG A 52 21.79 2.33 0.51
C ARG A 52 21.58 3.19 1.75
N LEU A 53 20.45 3.01 2.44
CA LEU A 53 20.08 3.86 3.58
C LEU A 53 20.28 3.15 4.92
N LEU A 54 20.04 1.85 4.99
CA LEU A 54 20.10 1.08 6.24
C LEU A 54 21.38 0.25 6.40
N GLY A 55 22.25 0.24 5.39
CA GLY A 55 23.56 -0.42 5.45
C GLY A 55 23.52 -1.95 5.41
N TRP A 56 22.40 -2.56 5.02
CA TRP A 56 22.28 -4.01 4.90
C TRP A 56 23.02 -4.51 3.67
N THR A 57 23.48 -5.76 3.72
CA THR A 57 23.93 -6.46 2.52
C THR A 57 22.74 -6.78 1.60
N LYS A 58 23.05 -7.01 0.33
CA LYS A 58 22.05 -7.45 -0.65
C LYS A 58 21.46 -8.79 -0.23
N GLU A 59 22.29 -9.71 0.24
CA GLU A 59 21.94 -11.06 0.64
C GLU A 59 20.95 -11.06 1.82
N GLU A 60 21.22 -10.27 2.87
CA GLU A 60 20.30 -10.10 4.01
C GLU A 60 18.94 -9.56 3.55
N THR A 61 18.95 -8.58 2.65
CA THR A 61 17.73 -7.98 2.10
C THR A 61 16.92 -8.99 1.29
N LEU A 62 17.58 -9.84 0.50
CA LEU A 62 16.91 -10.89 -0.28
C LEU A 62 16.33 -11.99 0.63
N VAL A 63 17.01 -12.34 1.72
CA VAL A 63 16.48 -13.27 2.73
C VAL A 63 15.22 -12.68 3.38
N LEU A 64 15.22 -11.40 3.73
CA LEU A 64 14.02 -10.72 4.24
C LEU A 64 12.87 -10.78 3.22
N CYS A 65 13.14 -10.43 1.96
CA CYS A 65 12.14 -10.47 0.90
C CYS A 65 11.55 -11.88 0.71
N ALA A 66 12.38 -12.93 0.82
CA ALA A 66 11.93 -14.32 0.77
C ALA A 66 10.98 -14.66 1.92
N LYS A 67 11.28 -14.21 3.15
CA LYS A 67 10.41 -14.38 4.32
C LYS A 67 9.07 -13.67 4.14
N VAL A 68 9.08 -12.41 3.68
CA VAL A 68 7.86 -11.64 3.39
C VAL A 68 6.99 -12.36 2.35
N ARG A 69 7.60 -12.90 1.27
CA ARG A 69 6.86 -13.70 0.28
C ARG A 69 6.25 -14.96 0.87
N ALA A 70 6.95 -15.64 1.79
CA ALA A 70 6.42 -16.81 2.46
C ALA A 70 5.21 -16.45 3.33
N GLU A 71 5.30 -15.37 4.10
CA GLU A 71 4.20 -14.88 4.94
C GLU A 71 3.01 -14.38 4.13
N ALA A 72 3.24 -13.67 3.02
CA ALA A 72 2.16 -13.26 2.12
C ALA A 72 1.41 -14.46 1.50
N LYS A 73 1.97 -15.67 1.56
CA LYS A 73 1.32 -16.91 1.09
C LYS A 73 0.61 -17.68 2.19
N ARG A 74 0.83 -17.36 3.46
CA ARG A 74 0.16 -17.98 4.59
C ARG A 74 -1.34 -17.67 4.57
N LYS A 75 -2.16 -18.67 4.92
CA LYS A 75 -3.64 -18.56 4.93
C LYS A 75 -4.18 -18.35 6.33
N ASP A 76 -3.37 -18.60 7.35
CA ASP A 76 -3.69 -18.48 8.77
C ASP A 76 -3.51 -17.04 9.29
N ILE A 77 -2.91 -16.15 8.50
CA ILE A 77 -2.74 -14.74 8.84
C ILE A 77 -3.67 -13.87 7.98
N ARG A 78 -4.40 -12.96 8.63
CA ARG A 78 -5.29 -11.98 7.99
C ARG A 78 -4.61 -10.62 7.84
N ASN A 79 -3.49 -10.61 7.13
CA ASN A 79 -2.69 -9.39 6.89
C ASN A 79 -3.47 -8.39 6.02
N TYR A 80 -3.29 -7.10 6.30
CA TYR A 80 -3.81 -6.00 5.48
C TYR A 80 -2.92 -4.75 5.60
N PHE A 81 -3.01 -3.86 4.62
CA PHE A 81 -2.44 -2.51 4.68
C PHE A 81 -3.54 -1.48 4.96
N PRO A 82 -3.33 -0.52 5.88
CA PRO A 82 -4.17 0.66 5.95
C PRO A 82 -3.78 1.60 4.79
N VAL A 83 -4.67 1.75 3.81
CA VAL A 83 -4.46 2.64 2.66
C VAL A 83 -5.31 3.87 2.86
N TYR A 84 -4.68 5.04 2.78
CA TYR A 84 -5.34 6.33 2.88
C TYR A 84 -5.48 6.91 1.48
N SER A 85 -6.73 7.10 1.06
CA SER A 85 -7.07 7.88 -0.11
C SER A 85 -7.50 9.26 0.36
N VAL A 86 -6.78 10.29 -0.08
CA VAL A 86 -7.06 11.67 0.29
C VAL A 86 -7.29 12.47 -0.98
N TRP A 87 -8.44 13.14 -1.09
CA TRP A 87 -8.76 14.00 -2.23
C TRP A 87 -9.42 15.28 -1.74
N GLY A 88 -9.33 16.33 -2.57
CA GLY A 88 -9.93 17.63 -2.32
C GLY A 88 -10.15 18.34 -3.64
N ARG A 89 -11.01 19.35 -3.64
CA ARG A 89 -11.37 20.13 -4.82
C ARG A 89 -10.64 21.46 -4.84
N LYS A 90 -10.26 21.95 -6.02
CA LYS A 90 -9.74 23.31 -6.15
C LYS A 90 -10.87 24.32 -5.90
N PRO A 91 -10.65 25.41 -5.14
CA PRO A 91 -11.66 26.44 -4.95
C PRO A 91 -12.08 27.04 -6.30
N GLU A 92 -13.38 27.33 -6.45
CA GLU A 92 -13.88 28.03 -7.63
C GLU A 92 -13.30 29.44 -7.67
N PRO A 93 -12.87 29.92 -8.84
CA PRO A 93 -12.52 31.33 -8.98
C PRO A 93 -13.75 32.18 -8.62
N PRO A 94 -13.56 33.34 -7.99
CA PRO A 94 -14.67 34.22 -7.63
C PRO A 94 -15.52 34.51 -8.88
N ALA A 95 -16.84 34.43 -8.74
CA ALA A 95 -17.76 34.74 -9.84
C ALA A 95 -17.46 36.17 -10.34
N SER A 96 -17.25 36.31 -11.65
CA SER A 96 -17.05 37.62 -12.27
C SER A 96 -18.28 38.52 -12.00
N PRO A 97 -18.06 39.82 -11.71
CA PRO A 97 -19.13 40.76 -11.39
C PRO A 97 -20.06 41.03 -12.58
#